data_AF-A0A0S2EWP2-F1
#
_entry.id   AF-A0A0S2EWP2-F1
#
_cell.length_a   1.000
_cell.length_b   1.000
_cell.length_c   1.000
_cell.angle_alpha   90.00
_cell.angle_beta   90.00
_cell.angle_gamma   90.00
#
_symmetry.space_group_name_H-M   'P 1'
#
loop_
_entity.id
_entity.type
_entity.pdbx_description
1 polymer ?
#
loop_
_entity_poly.entity_id
_entity_poly.type
_entity_poly.pdbx_seq_one_letter_code
_entity_poly.pdbx_strand_id
1 'polypeptide(L)' 'MNASRSRAADNARIRARRRAEGLTAIEAILHRDDVALLDELKAHLGVGSRSEVLRILIAKADRTTLSPADVAMLSQSAA' A
#
# COMPACT_ATOMS: atom_id res chain seq x y z
N MET A 1 -13.11 -25.65 16.02
CA MET A 1 -12.27 -25.25 14.86
C MET A 1 -11.25 -24.23 15.32
N ASN A 2 -9.96 -24.47 15.04
CA ASN A 2 -8.86 -23.61 15.52
C ASN A 2 -8.84 -22.29 14.72
N ALA A 3 -9.03 -21.15 15.40
CA ALA A 3 -9.25 -19.83 14.79
C ALA A 3 -8.14 -19.42 13.80
N SER A 4 -6.89 -19.85 14.03
CA SER A 4 -5.77 -19.59 13.09
C SER A 4 -5.93 -20.28 11.74
N ARG A 5 -6.51 -21.49 11.69
CA ARG A 5 -6.74 -22.20 10.42
C ARG A 5 -7.84 -21.55 9.61
N SER A 6 -8.86 -21.02 10.28
CA SER A 6 -9.95 -20.25 9.64
C SER A 6 -9.40 -18.98 8.96
N ARG A 7 -8.60 -18.19 9.68
CA ARG A 7 -7.98 -16.96 9.14
C ARG A 7 -7.05 -17.24 7.96
N ALA A 8 -6.29 -18.33 8.01
CA ALA A 8 -5.42 -18.72 6.91
C ALA A 8 -6.20 -19.05 5.63
N ALA A 9 -7.31 -19.79 5.76
CA ALA A 9 -8.20 -20.11 4.64
C ALA A 9 -8.89 -18.86 4.08
N ASP A 10 -9.36 -17.95 4.95
CA ASP A 10 -9.95 -16.68 4.54
C ASP A 10 -8.95 -15.79 3.80
N ASN A 11 -7.72 -15.67 4.30
CA ASN A 11 -6.65 -14.93 3.64
C ASN A 11 -6.27 -15.55 2.29
N ALA A 12 -6.26 -16.88 2.18
CA ALA A 12 -6.02 -17.57 0.91
C ALA A 12 -7.14 -17.26 -0.10
N ARG A 13 -8.40 -17.29 0.33
CA ARG A 13 -9.57 -16.94 -0.50
C ARG A 13 -9.53 -15.50 -0.98
N ILE A 14 -9.23 -14.55 -0.09
CA ILE A 14 -9.10 -13.12 -0.44
C ILE A 14 -7.97 -12.92 -1.47
N ARG A 15 -6.83 -13.58 -1.29
CA ARG A 15 -5.71 -13.52 -2.24
C ARG A 15 -6.08 -14.13 -3.60
N ALA A 16 -6.75 -15.28 -3.61
CA ALA A 16 -7.20 -15.92 -4.85
C ALA A 16 -8.17 -15.02 -5.64
N ARG A 17 -9.13 -14.41 -4.94
CA ARG A 17 -10.06 -13.43 -5.53
C ARG A 17 -9.31 -12.25 -6.14
N ARG A 18 -8.40 -11.63 -5.39
CA ARG A 18 -7.60 -10.49 -5.88
C ARG A 18 -6.80 -10.85 -7.13
N ARG A 19 -6.18 -12.03 -7.18
CA ARG A 19 -5.46 -12.48 -8.39
C ARG A 19 -6.38 -12.68 -9.59
N ALA A 20 -7.59 -13.21 -9.39
CA ALA A 20 -8.58 -13.32 -10.46
C ALA A 20 -9.01 -11.95 -11.00
N GLU A 21 -8.96 -10.91 -10.15
CA GLU A 21 -9.19 -9.51 -10.53
C GLU A 21 -7.92 -8.81 -11.09
N GLY A 22 -6.81 -9.55 -11.31
CA GLY A 22 -5.54 -9.00 -11.80
C GLY A 22 -4.74 -8.21 -10.75
N LEU A 23 -5.14 -8.28 -9.48
CA LEU A 23 -4.49 -7.55 -8.38
C LEU A 23 -3.41 -8.39 -7.70
N THR A 24 -2.23 -7.81 -7.56
CA THR A 24 -1.12 -8.36 -6.79
C THR A 24 -0.94 -7.57 -5.50
N ALA A 25 -0.91 -8.26 -4.36
CA ALA A 25 -0.60 -7.64 -3.08
C ALA A 25 0.92 -7.44 -2.95
N ILE A 26 1.33 -6.28 -2.45
CA ILE A 26 2.71 -5.97 -2.08
C ILE A 26 2.79 -5.65 -0.59
N GLU A 27 3.95 -5.89 0.00
CA GLU A 27 4.29 -5.37 1.32
C GLU A 27 5.11 -4.09 1.14
N ALA A 28 4.73 -3.03 1.85
CA ALA A 28 5.43 -1.75 1.82
C ALA A 28 5.94 -1.45 3.23
N ILE A 29 7.24 -1.19 3.33
CA ILE A 29 7.90 -0.74 4.57
C ILE A 29 7.98 0.78 4.49
N LEU A 30 7.41 1.47 5.48
CA LEU A 30 7.21 2.93 5.47
C LEU A 30 7.68 3.53 6.80
N HIS A 31 8.15 4.78 6.77
CA HIS A 31 8.40 5.52 8.00
C HIS A 31 7.06 5.80 8.71
N ARG A 32 7.10 6.03 10.03
CA ARG A 32 5.88 6.33 10.81
C ARG A 32 5.14 7.54 10.25
N ASP A 33 5.88 8.55 9.81
CA ASP A 33 5.33 9.79 9.28
C ASP A 33 4.65 9.57 7.92
N ASP A 34 5.20 8.70 7.07
CA ASP A 34 4.55 8.30 5.82
C ASP A 34 3.20 7.62 6.09
N VAL A 35 3.12 6.77 7.12
CA VAL A 35 1.87 6.12 7.51
C VAL A 35 0.84 7.15 7.99
N ALA A 36 1.27 8.14 8.77
CA ALA A 36 0.41 9.23 9.23
C ALA A 36 -0.12 10.06 8.05
N LEU A 37 0.76 10.44 7.12
CA LEU A 37 0.37 11.15 5.89
C LEU A 37 -0.64 10.34 5.06
N LEU A 38 -0.43 9.03 4.92
CA LEU A 38 -1.39 8.16 4.22
C LEU A 38 -2.75 8.10 4.93
N ASP A 39 -2.80 8.20 6.26
CA ASP A 39 -4.05 8.27 7.01
C ASP A 39 -4.78 9.60 6.83
N GLU A 40 -4.05 10.71 6.85
CA GLU A 40 -4.60 12.03 6.57
C GLU A 40 -5.19 12.10 5.16
N LEU A 41 -4.44 11.63 4.16
CA LEU A 41 -4.91 11.55 2.78
C LEU A 41 -6.10 10.61 2.64
N LYS A 42 -6.10 9.47 3.34
CA LYS A 42 -7.23 8.53 3.34
C LYS A 42 -8.51 9.21 3.86
N ALA A 43 -8.39 9.95 4.97
CA ALA A 43 -9.51 10.69 5.55
C ALA A 43 -9.98 11.83 4.63
N HIS A 44 -9.04 12.59 4.05
CA HIS A 44 -9.34 13.69 3.15
C HIS A 44 -10.04 13.22 1.86
N LEU A 45 -9.60 12.10 1.29
CA LEU A 45 -10.15 11.54 0.05
C LEU A 45 -11.40 10.66 0.28
N GLY A 46 -11.74 10.34 1.53
CA GLY A 46 -12.89 9.48 1.86
C GLY A 46 -12.75 8.03 1.39
N VAL A 47 -11.53 7.51 1.23
CA VAL A 47 -11.29 6.14 0.75
C VAL A 47 -11.15 5.14 1.91
N GLY A 48 -11.41 3.86 1.64
CA GLY A 48 -11.49 2.82 2.67
C GLY A 48 -10.13 2.28 3.13
N SER A 49 -9.05 2.54 2.38
CA SER A 49 -7.73 1.95 2.70
C SER A 49 -6.53 2.80 2.24
N ARG A 50 -5.39 2.64 2.92
CA ARG A 50 -4.11 3.23 2.48
C ARG A 50 -3.66 2.71 1.11
N SER A 51 -4.02 1.48 0.74
CA SER A 51 -3.75 0.92 -0.59
C SER A 51 -4.54 1.64 -1.71
N GLU A 52 -5.70 2.21 -1.41
CA GLU A 52 -6.42 3.08 -2.37
C GLU A 52 -5.69 4.40 -2.55
N VAL A 53 -5.24 5.03 -1.46
CA VAL A 53 -4.41 6.23 -1.52
C VAL A 53 -3.16 5.99 -2.36
N LEU A 54 -2.41 4.92 -2.10
CA LEU A 54 -1.22 4.57 -2.89
C LEU A 54 -1.53 4.34 -4.37
N ARG A 55 -2.63 3.65 -4.70
CA ARG A 55 -3.06 3.47 -6.11
C ARG A 55 -3.39 4.80 -6.78
N ILE A 56 -4.03 5.74 -6.08
CA ILE A 56 -4.30 7.09 -6.58
C ILE A 56 -2.99 7.85 -6.81
N LEU A 57 -2.05 7.80 -5.87
CA LEU A 57 -0.74 8.44 -6.01
C LEU A 57 0.03 7.88 -7.21
N ILE A 58 0.06 6.56 -7.39
CA ILE A 58 0.68 5.91 -8.55
C ILE A 58 0.00 6.35 -9.86
N ALA A 59 -1.33 6.46 -9.89
CA ALA A 59 -2.06 6.89 -11.08
C ALA A 59 -1.81 8.36 -11.43
N LYS A 60 -1.52 9.21 -10.43
CA LYS A 60 -1.23 10.63 -10.60
C LYS A 60 0.24 10.96 -10.83
N ALA A 61 1.15 10.05 -10.48
CA ALA A 61 2.58 10.29 -10.60
C ALA A 61 3.00 10.43 -12.07
N ASP A 62 3.65 11.55 -12.39
CA ASP A 62 4.37 11.68 -13.66
C ASP A 62 5.64 10.83 -13.58
N ARG A 63 5.74 9.84 -14.46
CA ARG A 63 6.86 8.89 -14.44
C ARG A 63 8.16 9.53 -14.93
N THR A 64 8.07 10.60 -15.70
CA THR A 64 9.24 11.29 -16.26
C THR A 64 9.96 12.13 -15.21
N THR A 65 9.29 12.44 -14.10
CA THR A 65 9.88 13.19 -12.98
C THR A 65 10.54 12.29 -11.95
N LEU A 66 10.35 10.97 -12.01
CA LEU A 66 10.98 10.02 -11.10
C LEU A 66 12.44 9.80 -11.49
N SER A 67 13.33 9.91 -10.50
CA SER A 67 14.77 9.86 -10.69
C SER A 67 15.46 9.01 -9.62
N PRO A 68 16.73 8.62 -9.82
CA PRO A 68 17.50 7.95 -8.78
C PRO A 68 17.67 8.78 -7.49
N ALA A 69 17.55 10.11 -7.56
CA ALA A 69 17.65 10.97 -6.38
C ALA A 69 16.47 10.76 -5.41
N ASP A 70 15.28 10.45 -5.93
CA ASP A 70 14.10 10.15 -5.11
C ASP A 70 14.29 8.88 -4.28
N VAL A 71 15.05 7.91 -4.81
CA VAL A 71 15.41 6.70 -4.07
C VAL A 71 16.35 7.04 -2.90
N ALA A 72 17.28 7.97 -3.09
CA ALA A 72 18.21 8.38 -2.03
C ALA A 72 17.49 9.08 -0.85
N MET A 73 16.37 9.76 -1.12
CA MET A 73 15.53 10.36 -0.06
C MET A 73 14.89 9.32 0.86
N LEU A 74 14.61 8.11 0.35
CA LEU A 74 14.05 7.02 1.16
C LEU A 74 15.02 6.56 2.25
N SER A 75 16.33 6.63 2.00
CA SER A 75 17.35 6.29 2.99
C SER A 75 17.55 7.38 4.05
N GLN A 76 17.27 8.64 3.72
CA GLN A 76 17.41 9.77 4.65
C GLN A 76 16.24 9.90 5.63
N SER A 77 15.05 9.48 5.21
CA SER A 77 13.84 9.51 6.06
C SER A 77 13.77 8.34 7.04
N ALA A 78 14.65 7.35 6.91
CA ALA A 78 14.73 6.17 7.77
C ALA A 78 15.83 6.27 8.86
N ALA A 79 16.58 7.37 8.91
CA ALA A 79 17.67 7.64 9.84
C ALA A 79 17.26 8.69 10.89
#